data_AF-A0A172Y9S4-F1
#
_entry.id   AF-A0A172Y9S4-F1
#
_cell.length_a   1.000
_cell.length_b   1.000
_cell.length_c   1.000
_cell.angle_alpha   90.00
_cell.angle_beta   90.00
_cell.angle_gamma   90.00
#
_symmetry.space_group_name_H-M   'P 1'
#
loop_
_entity.id
_entity.type
_entity.pdbx_description
1 polymer ?
#
loop_
_entity_poly.entity_id
_entity_poly.type
_entity_poly.pdbx_seq_one_letter_code
_entity_poly.pdbx_strand_id
1 'polypeptide(L)'
;MAAWGRGGLKLSLATCLGLTIVGCSGPRQPMEEPNQADQDNWAAAPHIDKVTLQGSGVVVSGQAPAGARVILSNALGQAMAAGADSQGRFELRVGREALGHVLTPEIQIGQTPTPGPERLFLAGDGAVVAALLIDGGPSRRLTDGPALDAVDGDGRALLASGRSTPGQRVEVKSEGETAVAVADEAGLWTAPLSRAGDRAVQIEIGGERYAYPGPGPATGRAERAGQGWRVTRALSDAARQTSWFPDRAGSTAASETSLTPH
;
A
#
# COMPACT_ATOMS: atom_id res chain seq x y z
N MET A 1 -61.71 26.21 28.86
CA MET A 1 -63.02 25.55 29.11
C MET A 1 -62.80 24.06 28.91
N ALA A 2 -62.76 23.26 29.98
CA ALA A 2 -63.93 22.64 30.62
C ALA A 2 -64.69 21.73 29.62
N ALA A 3 -65.06 20.48 29.89
CA ALA A 3 -64.97 19.62 31.06
C ALA A 3 -65.35 18.18 30.65
N TRP A 4 -64.99 17.23 31.52
CA TRP A 4 -65.64 15.95 31.88
C TRP A 4 -66.84 15.35 31.11
N GLY A 5 -66.84 14.01 31.10
CA GLY A 5 -68.03 13.15 31.30
C GLY A 5 -67.86 11.75 30.70
N ARG A 6 -67.52 10.69 31.48
CA ARG A 6 -68.38 9.80 32.29
C ARG A 6 -69.17 8.73 31.50
N GLY A 7 -69.00 7.47 31.94
CA GLY A 7 -69.89 6.33 31.69
C GLY A 7 -69.16 5.18 31.00
N GLY A 8 -69.22 3.93 31.42
CA GLY A 8 -69.96 3.26 32.47
C GLY A 8 -69.70 1.76 32.30
N LEU A 9 -69.52 1.06 33.42
CA LEU A 9 -69.24 -0.36 33.55
C LEU A 9 -70.38 -1.22 32.98
N LYS A 10 -70.09 -2.21 32.12
CA LYS A 10 -70.92 -3.43 31.98
C LYS A 10 -70.02 -4.66 31.83
N LEU A 11 -69.99 -5.43 32.92
CA LEU A 11 -69.59 -6.83 32.97
C LEU A 11 -70.56 -7.63 32.09
N SER A 12 -70.05 -8.36 31.10
CA SER A 12 -70.73 -9.53 30.54
C SER A 12 -69.70 -10.63 30.32
N LEU A 13 -69.83 -11.65 31.16
CA LEU A 13 -69.14 -12.92 31.12
C LEU A 13 -69.74 -13.73 29.96
N ALA A 14 -68.94 -14.10 28.95
CA ALA A 14 -69.34 -15.06 27.93
C ALA A 14 -68.14 -15.94 27.58
N THR A 15 -68.20 -17.16 28.09
CA THR A 15 -67.27 -18.27 27.91
C THR A 15 -67.46 -18.90 26.52
N CYS A 16 -66.47 -18.81 25.64
CA CYS A 16 -66.29 -19.65 24.45
C CYS A 16 -64.78 -19.96 24.34
N LEU A 17 -64.30 -21.08 24.86
CA LEU A 17 -64.11 -22.35 24.15
C LEU A 17 -63.22 -22.24 22.90
N GLY A 18 -61.94 -22.61 23.08
CA GLY A 18 -61.16 -23.40 22.13
C GLY A 18 -60.64 -22.72 20.86
N LEU A 19 -59.35 -22.37 20.85
CA LEU A 19 -58.38 -22.63 19.77
C LEU A 19 -56.99 -22.19 20.26
N THR A 20 -56.24 -23.14 20.82
CA THR A 20 -54.81 -22.95 21.11
C THR A 20 -54.04 -23.00 19.80
N ILE A 21 -53.70 -21.83 19.24
CA ILE A 21 -52.67 -21.76 18.20
C ILE A 21 -51.33 -21.89 18.94
N VAL A 22 -50.78 -23.11 18.92
CA VAL A 22 -49.39 -23.35 19.26
C VAL A 22 -48.55 -22.65 18.20
N GLY A 23 -48.13 -21.42 18.49
CA GLY A 23 -47.03 -20.79 17.78
C GLY A 23 -45.77 -21.55 18.14
N CYS A 24 -45.29 -22.41 17.24
CA CYS A 24 -43.96 -23.00 17.33
C CYS A 24 -42.92 -21.87 17.21
N SER A 25 -42.59 -21.24 18.34
CA SER A 25 -41.31 -20.56 18.51
C SER A 25 -40.23 -21.65 18.52
N GLY A 26 -39.76 -22.04 17.34
CA GLY A 26 -38.48 -22.73 17.22
C GLY A 26 -37.40 -21.86 17.86
N PRO A 27 -36.37 -22.45 18.50
CA PRO A 27 -35.29 -21.66 19.07
C PRO A 27 -34.73 -20.76 17.97
N ARG A 28 -34.71 -19.44 18.20
CA ARG A 28 -33.90 -18.52 17.42
C ARG A 28 -32.50 -19.12 17.42
N GLN A 29 -32.02 -19.52 16.24
CA GLN A 29 -30.62 -19.85 16.12
C GLN A 29 -29.85 -18.64 16.67
N PRO A 30 -28.89 -18.84 17.58
CA PRO A 30 -28.00 -17.76 17.96
C PRO A 30 -27.49 -17.18 16.65
N MET A 31 -27.72 -15.89 16.43
CA MET A 31 -26.98 -15.20 15.38
C MET A 31 -25.53 -15.35 15.81
N GLU A 32 -24.80 -16.18 15.08
CA GLU A 32 -23.39 -16.42 15.31
C GLU A 32 -22.73 -15.04 15.22
N GLU A 33 -22.28 -14.53 16.37
CA GLU A 33 -21.55 -13.27 16.40
C GLU A 33 -20.33 -13.47 15.49
N PRO A 34 -20.12 -12.60 14.49
CA PRO A 34 -18.99 -12.74 13.59
C PRO A 34 -17.73 -12.90 14.42
N ASN A 35 -17.00 -13.99 14.15
CA ASN A 35 -15.67 -14.21 14.69
C ASN A 35 -14.85 -12.92 14.49
N GLN A 36 -13.96 -12.58 15.43
CA GLN A 36 -13.02 -11.47 15.27
C GLN A 36 -12.30 -11.49 13.90
N ALA A 37 -12.03 -12.67 13.34
CA ALA A 37 -11.49 -12.84 11.99
C ALA A 37 -12.42 -12.38 10.85
N ASP A 38 -13.74 -12.40 11.04
CA ASP A 38 -14.72 -11.85 10.08
C ASP A 38 -14.85 -10.33 10.22
N GLN A 39 -14.55 -9.77 11.39
CA GLN A 39 -14.53 -8.31 11.62
C GLN A 39 -13.27 -7.67 11.05
N ASP A 40 -12.14 -8.39 11.01
CA ASP A 40 -10.91 -7.98 10.31
C ASP A 40 -11.09 -7.92 8.78
N ASN A 41 -12.11 -8.61 8.24
CA ASN A 41 -12.43 -8.65 6.81
C ASN A 41 -13.23 -7.42 6.30
N TRP A 42 -13.64 -6.50 7.19
CA TRP A 42 -14.37 -5.29 6.81
C TRP A 42 -13.44 -4.17 6.28
N ALA A 43 -12.15 -4.22 6.58
CA ALA A 43 -11.17 -3.19 6.20
C ALA A 43 -10.42 -3.51 4.89
N ALA A 44 -11.08 -4.18 3.94
CA ALA A 44 -10.39 -4.92 2.90
C ALA A 44 -9.91 -4.08 1.71
N ALA A 45 -8.99 -3.15 1.98
CA ALA A 45 -8.12 -2.60 0.94
C ALA A 45 -7.43 -3.73 0.16
N PRO A 46 -7.20 -3.56 -1.15
CA PRO A 46 -6.42 -4.53 -1.89
C PRO A 46 -4.97 -4.52 -1.37
N HIS A 47 -4.44 -5.71 -1.12
CA HIS A 47 -3.04 -5.90 -0.76
C HIS A 47 -2.24 -6.35 -1.98
N ILE A 48 -1.12 -5.72 -2.26
CA ILE A 48 -0.24 -6.10 -3.37
C ILE A 48 0.90 -6.96 -2.83
N ASP A 49 0.98 -8.19 -3.33
CA ASP A 49 2.01 -9.15 -2.94
C ASP A 49 3.26 -9.01 -3.82
N LYS A 50 3.06 -8.88 -5.14
CA LYS A 50 4.12 -8.99 -6.13
C LYS A 50 3.86 -8.16 -7.38
N VAL A 51 4.95 -7.70 -7.99
CA VAL A 51 4.95 -7.14 -9.34
C VAL A 51 5.97 -7.89 -10.19
N THR A 52 5.55 -8.38 -11.34
CA THR A 52 6.41 -9.13 -12.28
C THR A 52 6.43 -8.43 -13.63
N LEU A 53 7.61 -8.31 -14.25
CA LEU A 53 7.74 -7.82 -15.62
C LEU A 53 7.03 -8.77 -16.60
N GLN A 54 6.22 -8.23 -17.50
CA GLN A 54 5.59 -8.99 -18.57
C GLN A 54 5.52 -8.15 -19.85
N GLY A 55 6.33 -8.53 -20.85
CA GLY A 55 6.43 -7.79 -22.11
C GLY A 55 6.89 -6.35 -21.88
N SER A 56 6.11 -5.38 -22.35
CA SER A 56 6.38 -3.95 -22.18
C SER A 56 5.80 -3.34 -20.89
N GLY A 57 5.11 -4.13 -20.07
CA GLY A 57 4.45 -3.69 -18.84
C GLY A 57 4.75 -4.60 -17.66
N VAL A 58 3.84 -4.61 -16.69
CA VAL A 58 3.93 -5.47 -15.50
C VAL A 58 2.62 -6.18 -15.20
N VAL A 59 2.71 -7.29 -14.50
CA VAL A 59 1.58 -7.93 -13.83
C VAL A 59 1.70 -7.62 -12.34
N VAL A 60 0.66 -6.99 -11.80
CA VAL A 60 0.49 -6.76 -10.36
C VAL A 60 -0.42 -7.85 -9.82
N SER A 61 0.03 -8.57 -8.80
CA SER A 61 -0.75 -9.65 -8.18
C SER A 61 -0.87 -9.43 -6.67
N GLY A 62 -1.98 -9.87 -6.10
CA GLY A 62 -2.24 -9.69 -4.68
C GLY A 62 -3.54 -10.30 -4.19
N GLN A 63 -4.01 -9.81 -3.04
CA GLN A 63 -5.25 -10.24 -2.37
C GLN A 63 -6.27 -9.09 -2.27
N ALA A 64 -7.54 -9.43 -2.36
CA ALA A 64 -8.69 -8.56 -2.08
C ALA A 64 -9.88 -9.45 -1.69
N PRO A 65 -11.02 -8.90 -1.21
CA PRO A 65 -12.21 -9.71 -0.98
C PRO A 65 -12.59 -10.51 -2.22
N ALA A 66 -13.01 -11.76 -2.04
CA ALA A 66 -13.41 -12.63 -3.15
C ALA A 66 -14.49 -11.95 -4.01
N GLY A 67 -14.30 -11.93 -5.32
CA GLY A 67 -15.20 -11.26 -6.27
C GLY A 67 -15.11 -9.72 -6.27
N ALA A 68 -14.25 -9.10 -5.47
CA ALA A 68 -14.04 -7.66 -5.50
C ALA A 68 -13.45 -7.21 -6.84
N ARG A 69 -13.85 -6.00 -7.27
CA ARG A 69 -13.18 -5.32 -8.37
C ARG A 69 -12.02 -4.51 -7.81
N VAL A 70 -10.80 -4.94 -8.13
CA VAL A 70 -9.56 -4.23 -7.81
C VAL A 70 -9.27 -3.23 -8.91
N ILE A 71 -8.92 -2.00 -8.53
CA ILE A 71 -8.63 -0.90 -9.43
C ILE A 71 -7.26 -0.33 -9.06
N LEU A 72 -6.42 -0.05 -10.05
CA LEU A 72 -5.23 0.77 -9.90
C LEU A 72 -5.45 2.05 -10.68
N SER A 73 -5.54 3.19 -9.98
CA SER A 73 -5.76 4.51 -10.57
C SER A 73 -4.50 5.38 -10.47
N ASN A 74 -4.32 6.37 -11.33
CA ASN A 74 -3.28 7.39 -11.16
C ASN A 74 -3.88 8.80 -11.05
N ALA A 75 -3.04 9.78 -10.71
CA ALA A 75 -3.46 11.17 -10.56
C ALA A 75 -4.01 11.83 -11.84
N LEU A 76 -3.81 11.20 -13.02
CA LEU A 76 -4.40 11.65 -14.29
C LEU A 76 -5.79 11.05 -14.56
N GLY A 77 -6.30 10.22 -13.65
CA GLY A 77 -7.58 9.52 -13.80
C GLY A 77 -7.51 8.28 -14.69
N GLN A 78 -6.32 7.85 -15.12
CA GLN A 78 -6.17 6.56 -15.79
C GLN A 78 -6.37 5.44 -14.77
N ALA A 79 -7.17 4.44 -15.13
CA ALA A 79 -7.52 3.34 -14.25
C ALA A 79 -7.48 2.00 -14.99
N MET A 80 -6.96 0.99 -14.31
CA MET A 80 -6.94 -0.40 -14.77
C MET A 80 -7.66 -1.23 -13.71
N ALA A 81 -8.37 -2.29 -14.12
CA ALA A 81 -9.14 -3.08 -13.19
C ALA A 81 -9.06 -4.59 -13.47
N ALA A 82 -9.17 -5.37 -12.41
CA ALA A 82 -9.27 -6.82 -12.44
C ALA A 82 -10.25 -7.30 -11.35
N GLY A 83 -10.81 -8.50 -11.52
CA GLY A 83 -11.58 -9.15 -10.47
C GLY A 83 -10.69 -10.02 -9.60
N ALA A 84 -10.95 -10.04 -8.29
CA ALA A 84 -10.42 -11.06 -7.40
C ALA A 84 -11.20 -12.37 -7.59
N ASP A 85 -10.48 -13.50 -7.63
CA ASP A 85 -11.07 -14.82 -7.79
C ASP A 85 -11.83 -15.28 -6.52
N SER A 86 -12.36 -16.50 -6.53
CA SER A 86 -13.09 -17.07 -5.38
C SER A 86 -12.20 -17.32 -4.15
N GLN A 87 -10.90 -17.17 -4.27
CA GLN A 87 -9.91 -17.26 -3.19
C GLN A 87 -9.38 -15.88 -2.80
N GLY A 88 -9.92 -14.80 -3.39
CA GLY A 88 -9.47 -13.43 -3.12
C GLY A 88 -8.23 -13.00 -3.91
N ARG A 89 -7.69 -13.84 -4.80
CA ARG A 89 -6.48 -13.51 -5.54
C ARG A 89 -6.81 -12.70 -6.78
N PHE A 90 -6.02 -11.68 -7.07
CA PHE A 90 -6.14 -10.93 -8.32
C PHE A 90 -4.83 -10.91 -9.10
N GLU A 91 -4.95 -10.78 -10.42
CA GLU A 91 -3.86 -10.43 -11.33
C GLU A 91 -4.32 -9.30 -12.24
N LEU A 92 -3.55 -8.22 -12.28
CA LEU A 92 -3.88 -7.03 -13.03
C LEU A 92 -2.69 -6.64 -13.92
N ARG A 93 -2.93 -6.66 -15.24
CA ARG A 93 -1.94 -6.23 -16.22
C ARG A 93 -1.92 -4.72 -16.29
N VAL A 94 -0.74 -4.16 -16.12
CA VAL A 94 -0.45 -2.73 -16.16
C VAL A 94 0.44 -2.46 -17.35
N GLY A 95 -0.02 -1.62 -18.28
CA GLY A 95 0.75 -1.27 -19.47
C GLY A 95 1.88 -0.28 -19.17
N ARG A 96 2.72 -0.06 -20.19
CA ARG A 96 3.90 0.81 -20.09
C ARG A 96 3.54 2.27 -19.79
N GLU A 97 2.33 2.69 -20.17
CA GLU A 97 1.80 4.04 -19.92
C GLU A 97 1.69 4.39 -18.44
N ALA A 98 1.64 3.39 -17.56
CA ALA A 98 1.64 3.61 -16.12
C ALA A 98 3.04 3.75 -15.52
N LEU A 99 4.11 3.47 -16.28
CA LEU A 99 5.48 3.69 -15.81
C LEU A 99 5.72 5.20 -15.61
N GLY A 100 6.43 5.52 -14.54
CA GLY A 100 6.68 6.91 -14.13
C GLY A 100 5.56 7.51 -13.28
N HIS A 101 4.55 6.72 -12.91
CA HIS A 101 3.43 7.14 -12.09
C HIS A 101 3.40 6.43 -10.73
N VAL A 102 2.80 7.11 -9.77
CA VAL A 102 2.31 6.52 -8.53
C VAL A 102 0.85 6.12 -8.75
N LEU A 103 0.52 4.87 -8.47
CA LEU A 103 -0.80 4.30 -8.60
C LEU A 103 -1.44 4.13 -7.22
N THR A 104 -2.74 4.42 -7.12
CA THR A 104 -3.56 4.16 -5.94
C THR A 104 -4.30 2.85 -6.13
N PRO A 105 -4.00 1.83 -5.30
CA PRO A 105 -4.80 0.62 -5.24
C PRO A 105 -6.13 0.89 -4.56
N GLU A 106 -7.22 0.45 -5.16
CA GLU A 106 -8.58 0.63 -4.66
C GLU A 106 -9.37 -0.67 -4.87
N ILE A 107 -10.31 -0.94 -3.98
CA ILE A 107 -11.39 -1.90 -4.25
C ILE A 107 -12.70 -1.13 -4.47
N GLN A 108 -13.53 -1.63 -5.37
CA GLN A 108 -14.89 -1.16 -5.53
C GLN A 108 -15.86 -2.22 -4.99
N ILE A 109 -16.51 -1.90 -3.86
CA ILE A 109 -17.64 -2.67 -3.31
C ILE A 109 -18.90 -1.87 -3.63
N GLY A 110 -19.72 -2.38 -4.54
CA GLY A 110 -20.87 -1.64 -5.06
C GLY A 110 -20.43 -0.38 -5.84
N GLN A 111 -20.80 0.80 -5.37
CA GLN A 111 -20.47 2.10 -6.01
C GLN A 111 -19.41 2.91 -5.25
N THR A 112 -18.91 2.41 -4.12
CA THR A 112 -17.98 3.16 -3.27
C THR A 112 -16.55 2.65 -3.47
N PRO A 113 -15.63 3.48 -3.97
CA PRO A 113 -14.21 3.13 -3.99
C PRO A 113 -13.65 3.21 -2.56
N THR A 114 -12.86 2.22 -2.18
CA THR A 114 -12.11 2.20 -0.91
C THR A 114 -10.62 2.12 -1.25
N PRO A 115 -9.87 3.22 -1.08
CA PRO A 115 -8.44 3.24 -1.37
C PRO A 115 -7.66 2.45 -0.32
N GLY A 116 -6.60 1.78 -0.78
CA GLY A 116 -5.64 1.14 0.09
C GLY A 116 -4.71 2.12 0.80
N PRO A 117 -4.06 1.67 1.88
CA PRO A 117 -3.13 2.51 2.65
C PRO A 117 -1.82 2.78 1.89
N GLU A 118 -1.43 1.86 1.01
CA GLU A 118 -0.19 1.94 0.25
C GLU A 118 -0.41 2.59 -1.13
N ARG A 119 0.66 3.09 -1.75
CA ARG A 119 0.65 3.47 -3.17
C ARG A 119 1.64 2.61 -3.93
N LEU A 120 1.28 2.16 -5.12
CA LEU A 120 2.19 1.42 -5.98
C LEU A 120 3.02 2.39 -6.84
N PHE A 121 4.32 2.43 -6.60
CA PHE A 121 5.29 3.13 -7.43
C PHE A 121 5.77 2.21 -8.56
N LEU A 122 5.70 2.69 -9.80
CA LEU A 122 6.28 2.02 -10.96
C LEU A 122 7.18 2.99 -11.72
N ALA A 123 8.44 2.63 -11.92
CA ALA A 123 9.41 3.44 -12.67
C ALA A 123 10.40 2.57 -13.43
N GLY A 124 10.91 3.00 -14.57
CA GLY A 124 11.86 2.22 -15.35
C GLY A 124 11.83 2.53 -16.84
N ASP A 125 13.02 2.53 -17.46
CA ASP A 125 13.20 2.64 -18.92
C ASP A 125 13.60 1.28 -19.54
N GLY A 126 13.39 0.18 -18.81
CA GLY A 126 13.75 -1.19 -19.19
C GLY A 126 13.79 -2.13 -18.00
N ALA A 127 14.52 -1.76 -16.94
CA ALA A 127 14.43 -2.39 -15.63
C ALA A 127 13.40 -1.65 -14.77
N VAL A 128 12.23 -2.25 -14.57
CA VAL A 128 11.17 -1.66 -13.75
C VAL A 128 11.51 -1.82 -12.28
N VAL A 129 11.55 -0.72 -11.55
CA VAL A 129 11.41 -0.66 -10.10
C VAL A 129 9.92 -0.62 -9.79
N ALA A 130 9.45 -1.61 -9.05
CA ALA A 130 8.14 -1.57 -8.43
C ALA A 130 8.30 -1.55 -6.91
N ALA A 131 7.55 -0.69 -6.24
CA ALA A 131 7.59 -0.58 -4.78
C ALA A 131 6.24 -0.11 -4.22
N LEU A 132 5.98 -0.44 -2.96
CA LEU A 132 4.88 0.11 -2.19
C LEU A 132 5.41 1.27 -1.37
N LEU A 133 4.80 2.43 -1.56
CA LEU A 133 5.04 3.63 -0.78
C LEU A 133 4.10 3.62 0.41
N ILE A 134 4.66 3.69 1.61
CA ILE A 134 3.94 3.68 2.88
C ILE A 134 4.07 5.06 3.50
N ASP A 135 2.95 5.73 3.72
CA ASP A 135 2.94 7.08 4.28
C ASP A 135 3.49 7.07 5.71
N GLY A 136 4.58 7.81 5.93
CA GLY A 136 5.27 7.86 7.24
C GLY A 136 6.04 6.59 7.62
N GLY A 137 6.12 5.59 6.73
CA GLY A 137 6.83 4.33 6.96
C GLY A 137 7.88 4.04 5.89
N PRO A 138 8.65 2.94 6.05
CA PRO A 138 9.62 2.51 5.06
C PRO A 138 8.90 1.98 3.82
N SER A 139 9.27 2.48 2.64
CA SER A 139 8.82 1.92 1.38
C SER A 139 9.34 0.51 1.20
N ARG A 140 8.53 -0.34 0.54
CA ARG A 140 8.83 -1.77 0.31
C ARG A 140 9.02 -2.04 -1.17
N ARG A 141 10.23 -2.37 -1.58
CA ARG A 141 10.51 -2.79 -2.97
C ARG A 141 9.88 -4.16 -3.25
N LEU A 142 9.20 -4.28 -4.39
CA LEU A 142 8.55 -5.51 -4.86
C LEU A 142 9.35 -6.23 -5.96
N THR A 143 10.25 -5.53 -6.62
CA THR A 143 11.16 -6.09 -7.63
C THR A 143 12.50 -6.47 -7.01
N ASP A 144 13.31 -7.23 -7.75
CA ASP A 144 14.71 -7.45 -7.39
C ASP A 144 15.45 -6.11 -7.25
N GLY A 145 16.42 -6.08 -6.35
CA GLY A 145 17.20 -4.88 -6.04
C GLY A 145 18.53 -5.24 -5.36
N PRO A 146 19.35 -4.24 -5.04
CA PRO A 146 20.52 -4.42 -4.19
C PRO A 146 20.09 -4.61 -2.72
N ALA A 147 21.05 -4.68 -1.79
CA ALA A 147 20.75 -4.87 -0.36
C ALA A 147 19.93 -3.73 0.25
N LEU A 148 20.16 -2.49 -0.22
CA LEU A 148 19.33 -1.32 0.08
C LEU A 148 18.12 -1.28 -0.87
N ASP A 149 16.91 -1.43 -0.32
CA ASP A 149 15.70 -1.34 -1.12
C ASP A 149 15.27 0.10 -1.35
N ALA A 150 15.21 0.90 -0.28
CA ALA A 150 14.74 2.27 -0.34
C ALA A 150 15.41 3.19 0.70
N VAL A 151 15.39 4.48 0.40
CA VAL A 151 15.64 5.57 1.35
C VAL A 151 14.41 6.47 1.34
N ASP A 152 13.72 6.56 2.47
CA ASP A 152 12.55 7.40 2.66
C ASP A 152 12.89 8.62 3.52
N GLY A 153 12.39 9.80 3.13
CA GLY A 153 12.60 11.05 3.85
C GLY A 153 11.32 11.88 3.97
N ASP A 154 11.12 12.52 5.11
CA ASP A 154 9.92 13.31 5.44
C ASP A 154 10.21 14.82 5.60
N GLY A 155 11.43 15.25 5.26
CA GLY A 155 11.93 16.59 5.51
C GLY A 155 12.64 16.78 6.86
N ARG A 156 12.64 15.77 7.73
CA ARG A 156 13.28 15.83 9.05
C ARG A 156 14.33 14.75 9.24
N ALA A 157 14.01 13.52 8.87
CA ALA A 157 14.90 12.37 9.02
C ALA A 157 14.85 11.48 7.78
N LEU A 158 15.78 10.52 7.71
CA LEU A 158 15.77 9.46 6.73
C LEU A 158 15.54 8.10 7.40
N LEU A 159 14.85 7.21 6.69
CA LEU A 159 14.74 5.80 6.96
C LEU A 159 15.37 5.05 5.78
N ALA A 160 16.36 4.20 6.06
CA ALA A 160 16.85 3.23 5.09
C ALA A 160 16.15 1.89 5.32
N SER A 161 15.69 1.25 4.25
CA SER A 161 15.09 -0.09 4.30
C SER A 161 15.71 -1.01 3.25
N GLY A 162 15.68 -2.31 3.51
CA GLY A 162 16.27 -3.27 2.61
C GLY A 162 15.99 -4.72 2.97
N ARG A 163 16.72 -5.61 2.29
CA ARG A 163 16.62 -7.06 2.47
C ARG A 163 17.95 -7.66 2.88
N SER A 164 17.91 -8.69 3.72
CA SER A 164 19.04 -9.57 4.02
C SER A 164 18.52 -10.95 4.49
N THR A 165 19.41 -11.84 4.93
CA THR A 165 18.99 -13.12 5.49
C THR A 165 18.17 -12.89 6.77
N PRO A 166 17.06 -13.60 7.02
CA PRO A 166 16.30 -13.47 8.26
C PRO A 166 17.18 -13.60 9.51
N GLY A 167 16.98 -12.71 10.48
CA GLY A 167 17.78 -12.63 11.71
C GLY A 167 19.20 -12.04 11.54
N GLN A 168 19.62 -11.72 10.30
CA GLN A 168 20.92 -11.13 10.06
C GLN A 168 20.97 -9.70 10.59
N ARG A 169 22.05 -9.38 11.30
CA ARG A 169 22.37 -8.03 11.72
C ARG A 169 22.95 -7.24 10.54
N VAL A 170 22.38 -6.08 10.27
CA VAL A 170 22.77 -5.18 9.18
C VAL A 170 23.30 -3.88 9.78
N GLU A 171 24.53 -3.53 9.43
CA GLU A 171 25.12 -2.23 9.78
C GLU A 171 24.93 -1.26 8.61
N VAL A 172 24.29 -0.12 8.90
CA VAL A 172 24.02 0.95 7.95
C VAL A 172 24.82 2.16 8.38
N LYS A 173 25.83 2.55 7.59
CA LYS A 173 26.72 3.66 7.91
C LYS A 173 26.36 4.88 7.07
N SER A 174 26.24 6.04 7.69
CA SER A 174 25.96 7.31 7.01
C SER A 174 26.42 8.47 7.87
N GLU A 175 27.03 9.50 7.28
CA GLU A 175 27.40 10.75 8.00
C GLU A 175 28.18 10.52 9.32
N GLY A 176 29.08 9.52 9.35
CA GLY A 176 29.87 9.17 10.54
C GLY A 176 29.05 8.48 11.66
N GLU A 177 27.78 8.18 11.43
CA GLU A 177 26.92 7.35 12.26
C GLU A 177 26.89 5.90 11.73
N THR A 178 26.69 4.94 12.64
CA THR A 178 26.37 3.55 12.30
C THR A 178 25.06 3.20 12.98
N ALA A 179 24.00 3.08 12.19
CA ALA A 179 22.74 2.49 12.61
C ALA A 179 22.81 0.97 12.45
N VAL A 180 22.11 0.24 13.31
CA VAL A 180 22.08 -1.21 13.27
C VAL A 180 20.63 -1.66 13.20
N ALA A 181 20.32 -2.48 12.22
CA ALA A 181 19.04 -3.16 12.10
C ALA A 181 19.23 -4.68 12.16
N VAL A 182 18.14 -5.40 12.38
CA VAL A 182 18.07 -6.85 12.26
C VAL A 182 16.97 -7.16 11.27
N ALA A 183 17.26 -8.03 10.30
CA ALA A 183 16.25 -8.48 9.36
C ALA A 183 15.21 -9.36 10.04
N ASP A 184 13.94 -9.09 9.78
CA ASP A 184 12.81 -9.87 10.28
C ASP A 184 12.71 -11.25 9.61
N GLU A 185 11.64 -11.99 9.89
CA GLU A 185 11.40 -13.33 9.32
C GLU A 185 11.22 -13.30 7.79
N ALA A 186 10.76 -12.18 7.23
CA ALA A 186 10.66 -11.96 5.80
C ALA A 186 11.98 -11.46 5.18
N GLY A 187 13.02 -11.28 6.00
CA GLY A 187 14.32 -10.77 5.59
C GLY A 187 14.35 -9.24 5.45
N LEU A 188 13.30 -8.53 5.86
CA LEU A 188 13.22 -7.06 5.75
C LEU A 188 13.88 -6.40 6.95
N TRP A 189 14.63 -5.33 6.71
CA TRP A 189 15.21 -4.52 7.78
C TRP A 189 14.91 -3.04 7.55
N THR A 190 14.88 -2.25 8.63
CA THR A 190 14.73 -0.79 8.59
C THR A 190 15.68 -0.16 9.61
N ALA A 191 16.36 0.90 9.20
CA ALA A 191 17.32 1.64 10.02
C ALA A 191 17.08 3.16 9.92
N PRO A 192 16.83 3.86 11.04
CA PRO A 192 16.78 5.32 11.04
C PRO A 192 18.18 5.92 10.90
N LEU A 193 18.30 6.94 10.05
CA LEU A 193 19.54 7.70 9.82
C LEU A 193 19.37 9.11 10.38
N SER A 194 19.28 9.22 11.70
CA SER A 194 18.88 10.46 12.38
C SER A 194 19.84 11.62 12.17
N ARG A 195 21.15 11.38 11.97
CA ARG A 195 22.12 12.46 11.72
C ARG A 195 22.17 12.96 10.28
N ALA A 196 21.64 12.19 9.34
CA ALA A 196 21.62 12.59 7.93
C ALA A 196 20.73 13.82 7.72
N GLY A 197 19.55 13.83 8.35
CA GLY A 197 18.46 14.71 7.94
C GLY A 197 18.01 14.43 6.50
N ASP A 198 16.98 15.11 6.01
CA ASP A 198 16.48 14.91 4.64
C ASP A 198 17.32 15.69 3.60
N ARG A 199 18.56 15.21 3.36
CA ARG A 199 19.52 15.77 2.38
C ARG A 199 20.27 14.65 1.65
N ALA A 200 21.01 15.01 0.61
CA ALA A 200 21.90 14.08 -0.08
C ALA A 200 22.97 13.53 0.87
N VAL A 201 23.15 12.21 0.92
CA VAL A 201 24.11 11.52 1.80
C VAL A 201 24.65 10.25 1.17
N GLN A 202 25.82 9.80 1.65
CA GLN A 202 26.38 8.50 1.33
C GLN A 202 25.97 7.48 2.38
N ILE A 203 25.44 6.34 1.92
CA ILE A 203 25.00 5.23 2.76
C ILE A 203 25.85 4.02 2.40
N GLU A 204 26.45 3.37 3.39
CA GLU A 204 27.24 2.15 3.21
C GLU A 204 26.60 0.97 3.95
N ILE A 205 26.36 -0.13 3.24
CA ILE A 205 25.77 -1.38 3.77
C ILE A 205 26.56 -2.56 3.21
N GLY A 206 27.09 -3.41 4.07
CA GLY A 206 27.84 -4.60 3.64
C GLY A 206 29.04 -4.29 2.73
N GLY A 207 29.60 -3.08 2.81
CA GLY A 207 30.70 -2.61 1.96
C GLY A 207 30.26 -2.01 0.61
N GLU A 208 28.97 -2.10 0.25
CA GLU A 208 28.41 -1.40 -0.92
C GLU A 208 28.02 0.03 -0.54
N ARG A 209 28.22 0.98 -1.47
CA ARG A 209 27.93 2.41 -1.25
C ARG A 209 26.80 2.88 -2.16
N TYR A 210 25.87 3.61 -1.56
CA TYR A 210 24.72 4.20 -2.22
C TYR A 210 24.73 5.72 -1.98
N ALA A 211 24.65 6.49 -3.07
CA ALA A 211 24.57 7.94 -3.02
C ALA A 211 23.10 8.38 -3.10
N TYR A 212 22.45 8.56 -1.95
CA TYR A 212 21.10 9.13 -1.91
C TYR A 212 21.16 10.59 -2.41
N PRO A 213 20.40 10.96 -3.46
CA PRO A 213 20.50 12.28 -4.08
C PRO A 213 19.79 13.40 -3.29
N GLY A 214 19.10 13.08 -2.19
CA GLY A 214 18.26 14.03 -1.47
C GLY A 214 16.85 14.15 -2.05
N PRO A 215 16.00 14.98 -1.41
CA PRO A 215 14.63 15.21 -1.86
C PRO A 215 14.56 15.92 -3.22
N GLY A 216 13.47 15.67 -3.95
CA GLY A 216 13.17 16.29 -5.24
C GLY A 216 11.97 17.22 -5.17
N PRO A 217 11.60 17.86 -6.30
CA PRO A 217 10.33 18.56 -6.38
C PRO A 217 9.16 17.58 -6.14
N ALA A 218 8.14 18.02 -5.39
CA ALA A 218 6.99 17.20 -5.02
C ALA A 218 5.98 17.03 -6.17
N THR A 219 6.42 16.45 -7.29
CA THR A 219 5.61 16.26 -8.50
C THR A 219 4.68 15.05 -8.43
N GLY A 220 4.92 14.12 -7.48
CA GLY A 220 4.23 12.83 -7.43
C GLY A 220 4.57 11.89 -8.59
N ARG A 221 5.59 12.22 -9.39
CA ARG A 221 6.06 11.43 -10.54
C ARG A 221 7.40 10.80 -10.24
N ALA A 222 7.66 9.65 -10.88
CA ALA A 222 8.99 9.08 -10.84
C ALA A 222 9.96 9.94 -11.65
N GLU A 223 11.18 10.07 -11.16
CA GLU A 223 12.28 10.72 -11.87
C GLU A 223 13.57 9.96 -11.64
N ARG A 224 14.48 9.99 -12.63
CA ARG A 224 15.85 9.53 -12.45
C ARG A 224 16.57 10.50 -11.51
N ALA A 225 17.24 9.97 -10.50
CA ALA A 225 18.01 10.76 -9.56
C ALA A 225 19.21 9.95 -9.06
N GLY A 226 20.42 10.37 -9.45
CA GLY A 226 21.63 9.59 -9.21
C GLY A 226 21.55 8.21 -9.85
N GLN A 227 21.97 7.18 -9.11
CA GLN A 227 21.91 5.78 -9.54
C GLN A 227 20.63 5.11 -9.03
N GLY A 228 19.48 5.67 -9.39
CA GLY A 228 18.20 5.15 -8.96
C GLY A 228 17.00 5.96 -9.45
N TRP A 229 15.84 5.61 -8.92
CA TRP A 229 14.58 6.30 -9.15
C TRP A 229 14.10 6.98 -7.88
N ARG A 230 13.64 8.22 -7.99
CA ARG A 230 13.04 8.99 -6.90
C ARG A 230 11.59 9.29 -7.19
N VAL A 231 10.80 9.41 -6.14
CA VAL A 231 9.50 10.10 -6.17
C VAL A 231 9.39 10.97 -4.92
N THR A 232 8.88 12.19 -5.08
CA THR A 232 8.49 13.04 -3.95
C THR A 232 7.00 13.35 -4.06
N ARG A 233 6.24 13.04 -3.01
CA ARG A 233 4.79 13.23 -2.91
C ARG A 233 4.49 14.28 -1.85
N ALA A 234 3.53 15.16 -2.14
CA ALA A 234 2.87 15.95 -1.10
C ALA A 234 1.80 15.07 -0.43
N LEU A 235 1.85 14.98 0.90
CA LEU A 235 0.87 14.23 1.70
C LEU A 235 -0.19 15.18 2.30
N SER A 236 0.21 16.40 2.62
CA SER A 236 -0.65 17.52 3.00
C SER A 236 0.04 18.83 2.61
N ASP A 237 -0.58 19.98 2.91
CA ASP A 237 -0.07 21.30 2.54
C ASP A 237 1.37 21.58 3.00
N ALA A 238 1.81 20.95 4.11
CA ALA A 238 3.16 21.13 4.66
C ALA A 238 3.98 19.83 4.71
N ALA A 239 3.35 18.66 4.56
CA ALA A 239 4.03 17.36 4.66
C ALA A 239 4.38 16.82 3.27
N ARG A 240 5.62 16.36 3.11
CA ARG A 240 6.07 15.63 1.93
C ARG A 240 6.70 14.31 2.35
N GLN A 241 6.75 13.39 1.41
CA GLN A 241 7.57 12.19 1.52
C GLN A 241 8.35 11.98 0.23
N THR A 242 9.65 11.84 0.34
CA THR A 242 10.54 11.38 -0.72
C THR A 242 10.84 9.91 -0.50
N SER A 243 10.80 9.13 -1.57
CA SER A 243 11.29 7.74 -1.59
C SER A 243 12.27 7.60 -2.75
N TRP A 244 13.45 7.07 -2.48
CA TRP A 244 14.47 6.80 -3.48
C TRP A 244 14.86 5.32 -3.48
N PHE A 245 14.95 4.76 -4.67
CA PHE A 245 15.16 3.34 -4.92
C PHE A 245 16.43 3.19 -5.76
N PRO A 246 17.55 2.68 -5.19
CA PRO A 246 18.77 2.46 -5.96
C PRO A 246 18.55 1.47 -7.10
N ASP A 247 19.29 1.66 -8.19
CA ASP A 247 19.38 0.69 -9.28
C ASP A 247 20.09 -0.59 -8.78
N ARG A 248 19.88 -1.70 -9.50
CA ARG A 248 20.67 -2.91 -9.29
C ARG A 248 22.10 -2.65 -9.77
N ALA A 249 23.10 -3.10 -9.01
CA ALA A 249 24.49 -3.07 -9.47
C ALA A 249 24.62 -3.71 -10.87
N GLY A 250 25.19 -2.98 -11.83
CA GLY A 250 25.32 -3.39 -13.23
C GLY A 250 24.19 -2.91 -14.17
N SER A 251 23.15 -2.25 -13.65
CA SER A 251 22.17 -1.52 -14.47
C SER A 251 22.73 -0.16 -14.88
N THR A 252 23.75 -0.13 -15.73
CA THR A 252 24.21 1.13 -16.33
C THR A 252 23.06 1.74 -17.12
N ALA A 253 22.70 2.99 -16.79
CA ALA A 253 21.87 3.81 -17.66
C ALA A 253 22.47 3.78 -19.06
N ALA A 254 21.64 3.51 -20.07
CA ALA A 254 22.03 3.64 -21.47
C ALA A 254 22.71 5.01 -21.62
N SER A 255 23.98 4.97 -22.02
CA SER A 255 24.80 6.15 -22.20
C SER A 255 24.04 7.17 -23.04
N GLU A 256 24.01 8.42 -22.58
CA GLU A 256 23.72 9.55 -23.45
C GLU A 256 24.76 9.48 -24.59
N THR A 257 24.35 8.91 -25.72
CA THR A 257 25.08 9.05 -26.97
C THR A 257 25.01 10.53 -27.33
N SER A 258 26.04 11.26 -26.93
CA SER A 258 26.33 12.61 -27.40
C SER A 258 26.30 12.59 -28.92
N LEU A 259 25.20 13.10 -29.49
CA LEU A 259 25.12 13.46 -30.90
C LEU A 259 25.90 14.76 -31.06
N THR A 260 27.18 14.66 -31.39
CA THR A 260 27.89 15.76 -32.03
C THR A 260 27.34 15.94 -33.45
N PRO A 261 26.90 17.14 -33.83
CA PRO A 261 26.53 17.42 -35.22
C PRO A 261 27.80 17.56 -36.06
N HIS A 262 27.83 16.88 -37.20
CA HIS A 262 28.67 17.20 -38.35
C HIS A 262 27.84 17.97 -39.38
#